data_AF-A0ABD0R5M6-F1
#
_entry.id   AF-A0ABD0R5M6-F1
#
_cell.length_a   1.000
_cell.length_b   1.000
_cell.length_c   1.000
_cell.angle_alpha   90.00
_cell.angle_beta   90.00
_cell.angle_gamma   90.00
#
_symmetry.space_group_name_H-M   'P 1'
#
loop_
_entity.id
_entity.type
_entity.pdbx_description
1 polymer ?
#
loop_
_entity_poly.entity_id
_entity_poly.type
_entity_poly.pdbx_seq_one_letter_code
_entity_poly.pdbx_strand_id
1 'polypeptide(L)'
;VIRMLKELREKHPDKDLDQLIEMANYATMQKQHKSRAFYRVQATRMMIGAGNVLKKHAAAEQAKRTAGDSAENDLATCSHIAFEQAQYQCSENCRSVSLWVCLQGGTDTKTFHVDYRTENGSASSGADYEYCEGTIVFQPGETRKEIK
;
A
#
# COMPACT_ATOMS: atom_id res chain seq x y z
N VAL A 1 12.04 14.64 22.12
CA VAL A 1 12.00 13.25 21.58
C VAL A 1 13.30 12.50 21.84
N ILE A 2 14.47 13.00 21.43
CA ILE A 2 15.78 12.31 21.57
C ILE A 2 16.12 11.94 23.03
N ARG A 3 15.94 12.84 24.02
CA ARG A 3 16.20 12.52 25.44
C ARG A 3 15.26 11.43 25.98
N MET A 4 13.99 11.47 25.59
CA MET A 4 12.97 10.50 26.01
C MET A 4 13.20 9.11 25.39
N LEU A 5 13.64 9.06 24.13
CA LEU A 5 14.04 7.80 23.47
C LEU A 5 15.25 7.17 24.16
N LYS A 6 16.23 7.99 24.58
CA LYS A 6 17.40 7.51 25.33
C LYS A 6 17.00 6.91 26.68
N GLU A 7 16.12 7.57 27.42
CA GLU A 7 15.57 7.06 28.68
C GLU A 7 14.73 5.78 28.49
N LEU A 8 13.95 5.69 27.41
CA LEU A 8 13.14 4.51 27.11
C LEU A 8 14.00 3.32 26.67
N ARG A 9 15.09 3.56 25.94
CA ARG A 9 16.06 2.52 25.58
C ARG A 9 16.81 1.96 26.77
N GLU A 10 17.11 2.81 27.75
CA GLU A 10 17.75 2.39 29.00
C GLU A 10 16.80 1.57 29.89
N LYS A 11 15.51 1.92 29.94
CA LYS A 11 14.49 1.21 30.73
C LYS A 11 13.95 -0.06 30.06
N HIS A 12 14.05 -0.14 28.73
CA HIS A 12 13.59 -1.27 27.94
C HIS A 12 14.63 -1.63 26.89
N PRO A 13 15.73 -2.29 27.28
CA PRO A 13 16.79 -2.69 26.35
C PRO A 13 16.31 -3.76 25.35
N ASP A 14 15.26 -4.52 25.69
CA ASP A 14 14.76 -5.64 24.88
C ASP A 14 13.74 -5.24 23.80
N LYS A 15 13.38 -3.95 23.73
CA LYS A 15 12.36 -3.45 22.80
C LYS A 15 13.01 -2.84 21.57
N ASP A 16 12.38 -3.09 20.43
CA ASP A 16 12.84 -2.59 19.14
C ASP A 16 12.67 -1.06 18.99
N LEU A 17 13.45 -0.44 18.10
CA LEU A 17 13.49 1.01 17.92
C LEU A 17 12.10 1.60 17.62
N ASP A 18 11.30 0.90 16.82
CA ASP A 18 9.93 1.32 16.50
C ASP A 18 9.00 1.27 17.73
N GLN A 19 9.14 0.25 18.58
CA GLN A 19 8.39 0.17 19.83
C GLN A 19 8.80 1.28 20.80
N LEU A 20 10.08 1.65 20.84
CA LEU A 20 10.57 2.77 21.64
C LEU A 20 10.02 4.12 21.14
N ILE A 21 9.95 4.31 19.83
CA ILE A 21 9.34 5.50 19.21
C ILE A 21 7.87 5.60 19.58
N GLU A 22 7.14 4.49 19.55
CA GLU A 22 5.75 4.45 19.97
C GLU A 22 5.59 4.80 21.46
N MET A 23 6.40 4.20 22.33
CA MET A 23 6.40 4.51 23.76
C MET A 23 6.73 5.99 24.03
N ALA A 24 7.66 6.57 23.26
CA ALA A 24 8.00 7.98 23.34
C ALA A 24 6.84 8.88 22.90
N ASN A 25 6.16 8.52 21.81
CA ASN A 25 5.01 9.26 21.30
C ASN A 25 3.84 9.21 22.29
N TYR A 26 3.55 8.02 22.85
CA TYR A 26 2.52 7.84 23.87
C TYR A 26 2.82 8.65 25.14
N ALA A 27 4.04 8.60 25.65
CA ALA A 27 4.47 9.38 26.81
C ALA A 27 4.41 10.89 26.54
N THR A 28 4.72 11.32 25.32
CA THR A 28 4.60 12.73 24.92
C THR A 28 3.15 13.20 24.92
N MET A 29 2.23 12.42 24.33
CA MET A 29 0.79 12.74 24.34
C MET A 29 0.17 12.69 25.74
N GLN A 30 0.70 11.86 26.65
CA GLN A 30 0.24 11.85 28.05
C GLN A 30 0.61 13.13 28.80
N LYS A 31 1.80 13.69 28.53
CA LYS A 31 2.32 14.90 29.21
C LYS A 31 1.73 16.20 28.67
N GLN A 32 1.14 16.19 27.48
CA GLN A 32 0.46 17.37 26.94
C GLN A 32 -0.80 17.73 27.75
N HIS A 33 -1.15 19.01 27.80
CA HIS A 33 -2.40 19.46 28.41
C HIS A 33 -3.58 18.87 27.63
N LYS A 34 -4.63 18.44 28.35
CA LYS A 34 -5.79 17.77 27.75
C LYS A 34 -7.02 18.65 27.89
N SER A 35 -7.80 18.77 26.82
CA SER A 35 -9.04 19.54 26.82
C SER A 35 -10.12 18.85 27.67
N ARG A 36 -11.12 19.61 28.14
CA ARG A 36 -12.25 19.04 28.90
C ARG A 36 -13.03 17.99 28.11
N ALA A 37 -13.13 18.16 26.79
CA ALA A 37 -13.78 17.20 25.90
C ALA A 37 -13.07 15.83 25.91
N PHE A 38 -11.74 15.82 26.00
CA PHE A 38 -10.96 14.58 26.06
C PHE A 38 -11.39 13.68 27.21
N TYR A 39 -11.55 14.24 28.42
CA TYR A 39 -11.97 13.46 29.60
C TYR A 39 -13.40 12.95 29.49
N ARG A 40 -14.31 13.76 28.92
CA ARG A 40 -15.70 13.32 28.68
C ARG A 40 -15.75 12.13 27.73
N VAL A 41 -14.99 12.18 26.65
CA VAL A 41 -14.88 11.10 25.66
C VAL A 41 -14.16 9.87 26.23
N GLN A 42 -13.12 10.06 27.03
CA GLN A 42 -12.41 8.94 27.64
C GLN A 42 -13.29 8.17 28.64
N ALA A 43 -14.06 8.88 29.48
CA ALA A 43 -14.94 8.24 30.45
C ALA A 43 -16.00 7.37 29.77
N THR A 44 -16.71 7.90 28.77
CA THR A 44 -17.74 7.14 28.04
C THR A 44 -17.17 5.93 27.32
N ARG A 45 -15.94 6.04 26.79
CA ARG A 45 -15.24 4.92 26.16
C ARG A 45 -14.86 3.81 27.13
N MET A 46 -14.46 4.15 28.36
CA MET A 46 -14.17 3.13 29.37
C MET A 46 -15.45 2.42 29.83
N MET A 47 -16.56 3.14 29.90
CA MET A 47 -17.87 2.57 30.26
C MET A 47 -18.43 1.61 29.18
N ILE A 48 -18.17 1.87 27.90
CA ILE A 48 -18.67 1.05 26.77
C ILE A 48 -17.65 0.01 26.26
N GLY A 49 -16.54 -0.21 26.98
CA GLY A 49 -15.52 -1.20 26.61
C GLY A 49 -14.59 -0.79 25.45
N ALA A 50 -14.65 0.45 24.98
CA ALA A 50 -13.86 0.96 23.85
C ALA A 50 -12.42 1.39 24.22
N GLY A 51 -12.04 1.30 25.50
CA GLY A 51 -10.67 1.50 26.00
C GLY A 51 -10.13 2.93 25.91
N ASN A 52 -8.84 3.09 26.24
CA ASN A 52 -8.17 4.40 26.30
C ASN A 52 -8.00 5.03 24.91
N VAL A 53 -8.45 6.28 24.75
CA VAL A 53 -8.39 7.06 23.50
C VAL A 53 -6.98 7.14 22.93
N LEU A 54 -5.98 7.38 23.79
CA LEU A 54 -4.58 7.50 23.39
C LEU A 54 -4.01 6.17 22.89
N LYS A 55 -4.39 5.05 23.53
CA LYS A 55 -3.95 3.71 23.12
C LYS A 55 -4.60 3.29 21.82
N LYS A 56 -5.87 3.67 21.59
CA LYS A 56 -6.54 3.40 20.31
C LYS A 56 -5.94 4.21 19.17
N HIS A 57 -5.54 5.46 19.38
CA HIS A 57 -4.90 6.26 18.33
C HIS A 57 -3.52 5.70 17.96
N ALA A 58 -2.74 5.23 18.95
CA ALA A 58 -1.49 4.53 18.71
C ALA A 58 -1.71 3.22 17.92
N ALA A 59 -2.68 2.40 18.34
CA ALA A 59 -3.03 1.16 17.65
C ALA A 59 -3.62 1.39 16.25
N ALA A 60 -4.36 2.48 16.03
CA ALA A 60 -4.92 2.83 14.71
C ALA A 60 -3.83 3.30 13.74
N GLU A 61 -2.83 4.04 14.22
CA GLU A 61 -1.64 4.38 13.43
C GLU A 61 -0.83 3.12 13.07
N GLN A 62 -0.68 2.18 14.00
CA GLN A 62 -0.03 0.90 13.75
C GLN A 62 -0.81 0.06 12.72
N ALA A 63 -2.13 -0.03 12.86
CA ALA A 63 -3.01 -0.69 11.90
C ALA A 63 -2.94 -0.06 10.50
N LYS A 64 -2.81 1.28 10.42
CA LYS A 64 -2.68 2.01 9.17
C LYS A 64 -1.31 1.81 8.51
N ARG A 65 -0.25 1.63 9.30
CA ARG A 65 1.09 1.26 8.80
C ARG A 65 1.12 -0.17 8.31
N THR A 66 0.55 -1.12 9.06
CA THR A 66 0.44 -2.53 8.61
C THR A 66 -0.51 -2.72 7.43
N ALA A 67 -1.52 -1.84 7.26
CA ALA A 67 -2.40 -1.85 6.10
C ALA A 67 -1.71 -1.36 4.82
N GLY A 68 -0.57 -0.65 4.93
CA GLY A 68 0.30 -0.32 3.79
C GLY A 68 1.26 -1.45 3.41
N ASP A 69 1.42 -2.45 4.27
CA ASP A 69 2.47 -3.49 4.19
C ASP A 69 1.93 -4.91 3.99
N SER A 70 0.60 -5.09 3.95
CA SER A 70 -0.03 -6.42 3.80
C SER A 70 -0.11 -6.89 2.34
N ALA A 71 0.43 -6.14 1.39
CA ALA A 71 0.52 -6.55 -0.01
C ALA A 71 1.84 -7.28 -0.35
N GLU A 72 2.82 -7.32 0.56
CA GLU A 72 4.18 -7.82 0.25
C GLU A 72 4.40 -9.34 0.44
N ASN A 73 3.39 -10.16 0.79
CA ASN A 73 3.65 -11.61 0.98
C ASN A 73 2.64 -12.59 0.34
N ASP A 74 1.69 -12.12 -0.46
CA ASP A 74 0.79 -13.01 -1.22
C ASP A 74 1.43 -13.59 -2.50
N LEU A 75 2.63 -13.12 -2.83
CA LEU A 75 3.37 -13.49 -4.05
C LEU A 75 3.74 -14.99 -4.12
N ALA A 76 3.83 -15.65 -2.97
CA ALA A 76 4.13 -17.08 -2.87
C ALA A 76 2.91 -17.97 -3.16
N THR A 77 1.69 -17.46 -3.00
CA THR A 77 0.45 -18.26 -3.06
C THR A 77 -0.45 -17.83 -4.22
N CYS A 78 -0.39 -16.56 -4.62
CA CYS A 78 -1.23 -15.98 -5.65
C CYS A 78 -0.38 -15.35 -6.76
N SER A 79 -0.88 -15.44 -7.99
CA SER A 79 -0.31 -14.74 -9.14
C SER A 79 -1.01 -13.40 -9.31
N HIS A 80 -0.23 -12.34 -9.44
CA HIS A 80 -0.70 -10.98 -9.65
C HIS A 80 -0.29 -10.48 -11.03
N ILE A 81 -1.27 -10.04 -11.82
CA ILE A 81 -1.08 -9.50 -13.16
C ILE A 81 -1.59 -8.06 -13.14
N ALA A 82 -0.74 -7.13 -13.56
CA ALA A 82 -1.08 -5.71 -13.58
C ALA A 82 -0.28 -4.97 -14.66
N PHE A 83 -0.77 -3.80 -15.08
CA PHE A 83 0.06 -2.86 -15.82
C PHE A 83 1.19 -2.34 -14.92
N GLU A 84 2.36 -2.07 -15.52
CA GLU A 84 3.50 -1.50 -14.80
C GLU A 84 3.18 -0.10 -14.26
N GLN A 85 2.37 0.67 -15.01
CA GLN A 85 1.84 1.95 -14.56
C GLN A 85 0.33 2.01 -14.74
N ALA A 86 -0.34 2.73 -13.82
CA ALA A 86 -1.77 2.96 -13.90
C ALA A 86 -2.16 4.03 -14.93
N GLN A 87 -1.20 4.86 -15.36
CA GLN A 87 -1.43 5.96 -16.29
C GLN A 87 -0.24 6.09 -17.24
N TYR A 88 -0.53 6.26 -18.52
CA TYR A 88 0.46 6.52 -19.56
C TYR A 88 0.12 7.85 -20.24
N GLN A 89 1.15 8.59 -20.61
CA GLN A 89 1.01 9.86 -21.33
C GLN A 89 1.86 9.79 -22.58
N CYS A 90 1.26 10.14 -23.71
CA CYS A 90 1.92 10.16 -25.00
C CYS A 90 1.49 11.39 -25.79
N SER A 91 2.40 11.93 -26.58
CA SER A 91 2.09 12.99 -27.55
C SER A 91 1.49 12.39 -28.81
N GLU A 92 0.63 13.13 -29.51
CA GLU A 92 0.00 12.65 -30.77
C GLU A 92 1.03 12.25 -31.84
N ASN A 93 2.22 12.84 -31.81
CA ASN A 93 3.30 12.51 -32.72
C ASN A 93 4.07 11.22 -32.38
N CYS A 94 3.75 10.54 -31.27
CA CYS A 94 4.47 9.35 -30.82
C CYS A 94 4.28 8.14 -31.74
N ARG A 95 3.21 8.15 -32.57
CA ARG A 95 2.77 7.10 -33.50
C ARG A 95 2.39 5.76 -32.83
N SER A 96 3.13 5.34 -31.81
CA SER A 96 2.93 4.08 -31.07
C SER A 96 3.30 4.28 -29.61
N VAL A 97 2.56 3.63 -28.71
CA VAL A 97 2.83 3.62 -27.26
C VAL A 97 3.15 2.20 -26.80
N SER A 98 4.25 2.04 -26.07
CA SER A 98 4.61 0.76 -25.46
C SER A 98 4.01 0.69 -24.06
N LEU A 99 3.09 -0.26 -23.85
CA LEU A 99 2.52 -0.54 -22.53
C LEU A 99 3.14 -1.81 -21.96
N TRP A 100 3.45 -1.81 -20.68
CA TRP A 100 4.09 -2.95 -20.02
C TRP A 100 3.11 -3.62 -19.06
N VAL A 101 3.01 -4.94 -19.18
CA VAL A 101 2.25 -5.80 -18.26
C VAL A 101 3.24 -6.64 -17.46
N CYS A 102 3.11 -6.58 -16.15
CA CYS A 102 3.92 -7.32 -15.20
C CYS A 102 3.11 -8.48 -14.61
N LEU A 103 3.74 -9.64 -14.52
CA LEU A 103 3.26 -10.82 -13.82
C LEU A 103 4.20 -11.08 -12.64
N GLN A 104 3.63 -11.13 -11.45
CA GLN A 104 4.34 -11.40 -10.21
C GLN A 104 3.72 -12.63 -9.54
N GLY A 105 4.53 -13.61 -9.16
CA GLY A 105 4.09 -14.76 -8.35
C GLY A 105 3.60 -15.95 -9.19
N GLY A 106 4.07 -17.15 -8.84
CA GLY A 106 3.70 -18.38 -9.53
C GLY A 106 4.21 -18.50 -10.98
N THR A 107 5.22 -17.70 -11.36
CA THR A 107 5.75 -17.58 -12.72
C THR A 107 6.52 -18.81 -13.20
N ASP A 108 7.04 -19.64 -12.30
CA ASP A 108 8.12 -20.58 -12.67
C ASP A 108 7.64 -21.88 -13.34
N THR A 109 6.36 -22.22 -13.22
CA THR A 109 5.84 -23.52 -13.66
C THR A 109 4.62 -23.45 -14.56
N LYS A 110 3.99 -22.28 -14.68
CA LYS A 110 2.71 -22.12 -15.40
C LYS A 110 2.84 -21.08 -16.50
N THR A 111 2.18 -21.36 -17.62
CA THR A 111 1.97 -20.39 -18.68
C THR A 111 0.69 -19.61 -18.39
N PHE A 112 0.74 -18.28 -18.51
CA PHE A 112 -0.44 -17.42 -18.35
C PHE A 112 -0.84 -16.83 -19.70
N HIS A 113 -2.15 -16.86 -19.95
CA HIS A 113 -2.79 -16.21 -21.10
C HIS A 113 -3.58 -15.02 -20.60
N VAL A 114 -3.25 -13.82 -21.09
CA VAL A 114 -3.85 -12.56 -20.66
C VAL A 114 -4.42 -11.87 -21.88
N ASP A 115 -5.74 -11.88 -22.01
CA ASP A 115 -6.43 -11.16 -23.07
C ASP A 115 -6.50 -9.67 -22.75
N TYR A 116 -6.23 -8.84 -23.74
CA TYR A 116 -6.30 -7.39 -23.64
C TYR A 116 -7.05 -6.81 -24.83
N ARG A 117 -7.67 -5.65 -24.61
CA ARG A 117 -8.28 -4.83 -25.65
C ARG A 117 -8.22 -3.36 -25.26
N THR A 118 -8.12 -2.49 -26.25
CA THR A 118 -8.32 -1.05 -26.07
C THR A 118 -9.82 -0.72 -26.02
N GLU A 119 -10.21 0.25 -25.20
CA GLU A 119 -11.61 0.70 -25.08
C GLU A 119 -11.69 2.23 -25.17
N ASN A 120 -12.78 2.72 -25.76
CA ASN A 120 -13.02 4.15 -25.90
C ASN A 120 -13.26 4.81 -24.54
N GLY A 121 -12.64 5.97 -24.34
CA GLY A 121 -12.90 6.85 -23.20
C GLY A 121 -13.30 8.22 -23.73
N SER A 122 -12.48 9.24 -23.45
CA SER A 122 -12.55 10.52 -24.14
C SER A 122 -11.98 10.48 -25.56
N ALA A 123 -11.03 9.57 -25.81
CA ALA A 123 -10.47 9.30 -27.13
C ALA A 123 -11.25 8.18 -27.84
N SER A 124 -11.39 8.29 -29.16
CA SER A 124 -12.14 7.37 -30.02
C SER A 124 -11.24 6.59 -30.97
N SER A 125 -11.47 5.29 -31.06
CA SER A 125 -10.80 4.42 -32.04
C SER A 125 -11.05 4.89 -33.48
N GLY A 126 -10.01 4.86 -34.32
CA GLY A 126 -10.00 5.27 -35.72
C GLY A 126 -9.80 6.77 -35.94
N ALA A 127 -10.08 7.60 -34.93
CA ALA A 127 -9.83 9.05 -34.98
C ALA A 127 -8.57 9.42 -34.18
N ASP A 128 -8.47 8.98 -32.93
CA ASP A 128 -7.39 9.37 -32.01
C ASP A 128 -6.35 8.26 -31.82
N TYR A 129 -6.76 7.00 -31.92
CA TYR A 129 -5.91 5.83 -31.80
C TYR A 129 -6.44 4.67 -32.63
N GLU A 130 -5.63 3.66 -32.89
CA GLU A 130 -6.05 2.44 -33.58
C GLU A 130 -6.48 1.36 -32.58
N TYR A 131 -7.64 0.73 -32.80
CA TYR A 131 -8.11 -0.36 -31.95
C TYR A 131 -7.13 -1.54 -31.97
N CYS A 132 -6.74 -2.01 -30.78
CA CYS A 132 -5.88 -3.17 -30.62
C CYS A 132 -6.48 -4.14 -29.60
N GLU A 133 -6.52 -5.42 -29.96
CA GLU A 133 -6.87 -6.53 -29.08
C GLU A 133 -5.95 -7.73 -29.33
N GLY A 134 -5.77 -8.57 -28.32
CA GLY A 134 -4.94 -9.75 -28.45
C GLY A 134 -4.76 -10.51 -27.14
N THR A 135 -3.91 -11.53 -27.18
CA THR A 135 -3.56 -12.35 -26.02
C THR A 135 -2.06 -12.28 -25.79
N ILE A 136 -1.67 -11.84 -24.59
CA ILE A 136 -0.29 -11.91 -24.12
C ILE A 136 -0.08 -13.29 -23.50
N VAL A 137 0.99 -13.97 -23.92
CA VAL A 137 1.39 -15.26 -23.35
C VAL A 137 2.65 -15.07 -22.53
N PHE A 138 2.55 -15.28 -21.22
CA PHE A 138 3.70 -15.37 -20.31
C PHE A 138 4.13 -16.83 -20.22
N GLN A 139 5.31 -17.13 -20.74
CA GLN A 139 5.96 -18.43 -20.57
C GLN A 139 6.50 -18.58 -19.14
N PRO A 140 6.77 -19.81 -18.70
CA PRO A 140 7.36 -20.04 -17.39
C PRO A 140 8.65 -19.24 -17.19
N GLY A 141 8.73 -18.49 -16.10
CA GLY A 141 9.84 -17.59 -15.75
C GLY A 141 9.76 -16.19 -16.33
N GLU A 142 8.77 -15.89 -17.19
CA GLU A 142 8.56 -14.54 -17.72
C GLU A 142 7.72 -13.70 -16.75
N THR A 143 8.24 -12.52 -16.41
CA THR A 143 7.59 -11.59 -15.46
C THR A 143 7.11 -10.29 -16.10
N ARG A 144 7.47 -10.03 -17.37
CA ARG A 144 7.07 -8.81 -18.08
C ARG A 144 6.84 -9.05 -19.57
N LYS A 145 5.82 -8.40 -20.13
CA LYS A 145 5.50 -8.39 -21.56
C LYS A 145 5.09 -6.99 -22.01
N GLU A 146 5.40 -6.69 -23.27
CA GLU A 146 5.07 -5.43 -23.93
C GLU A 146 3.81 -5.60 -24.80
N ILE A 147 2.90 -4.64 -24.73
CA ILE A 147 1.83 -4.42 -25.69
C ILE A 147 2.23 -3.26 -26.59
N LYS A 148 2.06 -3.44 -27.90
CA LYS A 148 2.31 -2.42 -28.92
C LYS A 148 1.02 -2.03 -29.63
#